data_AF-A0A355S287-F1
#
_entry.id   AF-A0A355S287-F1
#
_cell.length_a   1.000
_cell.length_b   1.000
_cell.length_c   1.000
_cell.angle_alpha   90.00
_cell.angle_beta   90.00
_cell.angle_gamma   90.00
#
_symmetry.space_group_name_H-M   'P 1'
#
loop_
_entity.id
_entity.type
_entity.pdbx_description
1 polymer ?
#
loop_
_entity_poly.entity_id
_entity_poly.type
_entity_poly.pdbx_seq_one_letter_code
_entity_poly.pdbx_strand_id
1 'polypeptide(L)'
;MLKRIICLSISIIMILYVSLGCDKKGISKIAITPIKQNSKYYGISWDESKIEPHVKPYTVGQDLSNISNIEQFPKLGAFDKYMLSKNLFMIKKSSKAIEQPFDIYQENESLGIPSFITLDSVLHLYHYMYDYIIRNIEKERLIEDLKEFTKEAFNQSLAIYNGVSDRNVKKAALKNIAYFGIPMKLLEMDLPGGIPLEASRMIDNDVKR
;
A
#
# COMPACT_ATOMS: atom_id res chain seq x y z
N MET A 1 -19.16 -8.73 -76.39
CA MET A 1 -19.28 -9.71 -75.29
C MET A 1 -18.04 -9.78 -74.39
N LEU A 2 -16.82 -9.69 -74.93
CA LEU A 2 -15.57 -9.85 -74.18
C LEU A 2 -15.38 -8.88 -72.98
N LYS A 3 -15.77 -7.60 -73.13
CA LYS A 3 -15.66 -6.59 -72.05
C LYS A 3 -16.57 -6.86 -70.83
N ARG A 4 -17.72 -7.52 -71.03
CA ARG A 4 -18.64 -7.87 -69.92
C ARG A 4 -18.11 -9.05 -69.09
N ILE A 5 -17.48 -10.02 -69.74
CA ILE A 5 -16.90 -11.20 -69.09
C ILE A 5 -15.67 -10.79 -68.26
N ILE A 6 -14.83 -9.89 -68.78
CA ILE A 6 -13.67 -9.35 -68.07
C ILE A 6 -14.09 -8.55 -66.83
N CYS A 7 -15.17 -7.77 -66.92
CA CYS A 7 -15.68 -7.00 -65.79
C CYS A 7 -16.25 -7.93 -64.68
N LEU A 8 -16.99 -8.97 -65.06
CA LEU A 8 -17.49 -9.99 -64.13
C LEU A 8 -16.36 -10.78 -63.45
N SER A 9 -15.30 -11.15 -64.18
CA SER A 9 -14.14 -11.83 -63.58
C SER A 9 -13.38 -10.94 -62.60
N ILE A 10 -13.22 -9.65 -62.90
CA ILE A 10 -12.52 -8.71 -61.99
C ILE A 10 -13.36 -8.46 -60.73
N SER A 11 -14.68 -8.34 -60.84
CA SER A 11 -15.57 -8.18 -59.68
C SER A 11 -15.60 -9.43 -58.79
N ILE A 12 -15.57 -10.64 -59.35
CA ILE A 12 -15.51 -11.89 -58.57
C ILE A 12 -14.17 -12.03 -57.85
N ILE A 13 -13.06 -11.66 -58.51
CA ILE A 13 -11.72 -11.67 -57.90
C ILE A 13 -11.65 -10.65 -56.74
N MET A 14 -12.22 -9.45 -56.91
CA MET A 14 -12.23 -8.44 -55.85
C MET A 14 -13.09 -8.86 -54.63
N ILE A 15 -14.21 -9.56 -54.86
CA ILE A 15 -15.07 -10.09 -53.78
C ILE A 15 -14.37 -11.25 -53.04
N LEU A 16 -13.59 -12.09 -53.74
CA LEU A 16 -12.79 -13.15 -53.12
C LEU A 16 -11.72 -12.57 -52.18
N TYR A 17 -11.01 -11.51 -52.59
CA TYR A 17 -9.96 -10.89 -51.76
C TYR A 17 -10.50 -10.16 -50.53
N VAL A 18 -11.73 -9.64 -50.56
CA VAL A 18 -12.35 -8.97 -49.39
C VAL A 18 -12.76 -9.98 -48.29
N SER A 19 -13.01 -11.24 -48.64
CA SER A 19 -13.38 -12.29 -47.66
C SER A 19 -12.18 -12.92 -46.91
N LEU A 20 -10.94 -12.64 -47.33
CA LEU A 20 -9.72 -13.20 -46.72
C LEU A 20 -9.02 -12.24 -45.74
N GLY A 21 -9.54 -11.02 -45.52
CA GLY A 21 -8.87 -9.97 -44.75
C GLY A 21 -9.46 -9.65 -43.36
N CYS A 22 -10.39 -10.44 -42.84
CA CYS A 22 -11.00 -10.20 -41.53
C CYS A 22 -10.61 -11.28 -40.53
N ASP A 23 -9.33 -11.33 -40.16
CA ASP A 23 -8.88 -12.13 -39.03
C ASP A 23 -9.35 -11.39 -37.75
N LYS A 24 -10.50 -11.79 -37.21
CA LYS A 24 -11.03 -11.33 -35.91
C LYS A 24 -10.19 -11.86 -34.75
N LYS A 25 -8.87 -11.70 -34.84
CA LYS A 25 -7.97 -11.82 -33.68
C LYS A 25 -8.03 -10.49 -32.93
N GLY A 26 -9.19 -10.21 -32.34
CA GLY A 26 -9.19 -9.38 -31.13
C GLY A 26 -8.19 -10.00 -30.17
N ILE A 27 -7.45 -9.16 -29.43
CA ILE A 27 -6.44 -9.52 -28.43
C ILE A 27 -6.84 -10.86 -27.84
N SER A 28 -6.15 -11.93 -28.28
CA SER A 28 -6.40 -13.27 -27.78
C SER A 28 -6.40 -13.14 -26.27
N LYS A 29 -7.50 -13.53 -25.60
CA LYS A 29 -7.53 -13.59 -24.14
C LYS A 29 -6.22 -14.24 -23.74
N ILE A 30 -5.29 -13.43 -23.24
CA ILE A 30 -4.05 -13.96 -22.69
C ILE A 30 -4.58 -14.75 -21.51
N ALA A 31 -4.56 -16.07 -21.63
CA ALA A 31 -4.77 -16.92 -20.48
C ALA A 31 -3.59 -16.58 -19.57
N ILE A 32 -3.80 -15.63 -18.66
CA ILE A 32 -2.87 -15.37 -17.58
C ILE A 32 -2.94 -16.64 -16.75
N THR A 33 -2.08 -17.60 -17.06
CA THR A 33 -1.78 -18.67 -16.11
C THR A 33 -1.24 -17.94 -14.90
N PRO A 34 -1.95 -17.95 -13.75
CA PRO A 34 -1.40 -17.34 -12.55
C PRO A 34 -0.02 -17.98 -12.33
N ILE A 35 0.97 -17.13 -12.05
CA ILE A 35 2.30 -17.59 -11.69
C ILE A 35 2.09 -18.65 -10.61
N LYS A 36 2.45 -19.90 -10.91
CA LYS A 36 2.32 -21.00 -9.95
C LYS A 36 3.18 -20.58 -8.78
N GLN A 37 2.53 -20.18 -7.69
CA GLN A 37 3.18 -19.63 -6.53
C GLN A 37 3.95 -20.77 -5.87
N ASN A 38 5.16 -21.04 -6.37
CA ASN A 38 6.15 -21.84 -5.66
C ASN A 38 6.72 -20.95 -4.56
N SER A 39 5.86 -20.52 -3.62
CA SER A 39 6.35 -20.03 -2.35
C SER A 39 6.91 -21.25 -1.63
N LYS A 40 8.20 -21.50 -1.84
CA LYS A 40 8.96 -22.32 -0.90
C LYS A 40 8.98 -21.51 0.38
N TYR A 41 8.04 -21.79 1.27
CA TYR A 41 7.98 -21.16 2.58
C TYR A 41 9.24 -21.58 3.30
N TYR A 42 10.23 -20.68 3.35
CA TYR A 42 11.33 -20.79 4.28
C TYR A 42 10.76 -20.42 5.65
N GLY A 43 9.91 -21.30 6.18
CA GLY A 43 9.50 -21.20 7.56
C GLY A 43 10.77 -21.18 8.39
N ILE A 44 10.88 -20.19 9.26
CA ILE A 44 11.89 -20.25 10.31
C ILE A 44 11.55 -21.51 11.09
N SER A 45 12.43 -22.52 11.02
CA SER A 45 12.29 -23.74 11.81
C SER A 45 12.39 -23.32 13.26
N TRP A 46 11.24 -23.15 13.90
CA TRP A 46 11.14 -22.80 15.30
C TRP A 46 11.19 -24.12 16.07
N ASP A 47 12.39 -24.52 16.47
CA ASP A 47 12.52 -25.52 17.52
C ASP A 47 12.11 -24.85 18.83
N GLU A 48 10.98 -25.27 19.39
CA GLU A 48 10.58 -24.84 20.73
C GLU A 48 11.74 -25.14 21.69
N SER A 49 12.33 -24.07 22.24
CA SER A 49 13.37 -24.23 23.22
C SER A 49 12.77 -24.91 24.45
N LYS A 50 13.35 -26.06 24.85
CA LYS A 50 13.03 -26.69 26.13
C LYS A 50 13.55 -25.78 27.24
N ILE A 51 12.67 -24.95 27.80
CA ILE A 51 13.00 -24.06 28.92
C ILE A 51 12.74 -24.84 30.21
N GLU A 52 13.81 -25.12 30.97
CA GLU A 52 13.66 -25.59 32.34
C GLU A 52 13.73 -24.39 33.31
N PRO A 53 12.63 -24.07 34.01
CA PRO A 53 12.61 -22.98 34.96
C PRO A 53 13.47 -23.34 36.17
N HIS A 54 14.53 -22.56 36.42
CA HIS A 54 15.40 -22.72 37.59
C HIS A 54 14.85 -22.04 38.85
N VAL A 55 13.74 -21.31 38.73
CA VAL A 55 13.10 -20.59 39.83
C VAL A 55 12.14 -21.54 40.55
N LYS A 56 12.30 -21.67 41.87
CA LYS A 56 11.38 -22.47 42.70
C LYS A 56 9.97 -21.87 42.65
N PRO A 57 8.91 -22.68 42.62
CA PRO A 57 7.54 -22.20 42.75
C PRO A 57 7.38 -21.40 44.05
N TYR A 58 6.70 -20.26 43.97
CA TYR A 58 6.38 -19.43 45.13
C TYR A 58 4.92 -18.97 45.06
N THR A 59 4.38 -18.56 46.21
CA THR A 59 3.01 -18.06 46.33
C THR A 59 3.03 -16.66 46.91
N VAL A 60 2.10 -15.82 46.46
CA VAL A 60 1.94 -14.45 46.91
C VAL A 60 0.72 -14.36 47.84
N GLY A 61 0.87 -13.70 48.99
CA GLY A 61 -0.24 -13.46 49.91
C GLY A 61 -1.30 -12.57 49.28
N GLN A 62 -2.58 -12.75 49.61
CA GLN A 62 -3.68 -11.97 49.01
C GLN A 62 -3.57 -10.47 49.27
N ASP A 63 -2.91 -10.08 50.35
CA ASP A 63 -2.66 -8.70 50.74
C ASP A 63 -1.36 -8.12 50.14
N LEU A 64 -0.57 -8.96 49.45
CA LEU A 64 0.77 -8.67 48.93
C LEU A 64 1.80 -8.36 50.03
N SER A 65 1.56 -8.79 51.28
CA SER A 65 2.46 -8.53 52.43
C SER A 65 3.87 -9.11 52.25
N ASN A 66 4.02 -10.15 51.43
CA ASN A 66 5.30 -10.79 51.13
C ASN A 66 6.02 -10.20 49.92
N ILE A 67 5.58 -9.04 49.41
CA ILE A 67 6.20 -8.31 48.30
C ILE A 67 6.91 -7.07 48.84
N SER A 68 8.21 -6.96 48.57
CA SER A 68 9.07 -5.90 49.11
C SER A 68 8.82 -4.51 48.51
N ASN A 69 8.38 -4.42 47.25
CA ASN A 69 8.21 -3.16 46.54
C ASN A 69 6.76 -2.67 46.49
N ILE A 70 5.87 -3.19 47.36
CA ILE A 70 4.45 -2.84 47.34
C ILE A 70 4.19 -1.34 47.56
N GLU A 71 5.05 -0.67 48.33
CA GLU A 71 4.97 0.77 48.63
C GLU A 71 5.13 1.66 47.39
N GLN A 72 5.80 1.16 46.33
CA GLN A 72 5.94 1.88 45.05
C GLN A 72 4.61 1.93 44.26
N PHE A 73 3.61 1.13 44.65
CA PHE A 73 2.31 1.02 43.97
C PHE A 73 1.13 1.36 44.90
N PRO A 74 1.03 2.60 45.39
CA PRO A 74 0.02 2.99 46.37
C PRO A 74 -1.43 2.94 45.85
N LYS A 75 -1.62 2.83 44.53
CA LYS A 75 -2.94 2.86 43.85
C LYS A 75 -3.54 1.47 43.55
N LEU A 76 -3.01 0.41 44.16
CA LEU A 76 -3.54 -0.95 43.98
C LEU A 76 -4.81 -1.17 44.80
N GLY A 77 -5.93 -1.34 44.10
CA GLY A 77 -7.21 -1.68 44.72
C GLY A 77 -7.28 -3.14 45.17
N ALA A 78 -8.32 -3.51 45.93
CA ALA A 78 -8.50 -4.89 46.41
C ALA A 78 -8.56 -5.92 45.26
N PHE A 79 -9.19 -5.56 44.14
CA PHE A 79 -9.25 -6.41 42.95
C PHE A 79 -7.88 -6.60 42.29
N ASP A 80 -7.07 -5.53 42.21
CA ASP A 80 -5.71 -5.58 41.65
C ASP A 80 -4.83 -6.53 42.47
N LYS A 81 -4.89 -6.41 43.82
CA LYS A 81 -4.15 -7.28 44.74
C LYS A 81 -4.57 -8.75 44.61
N TYR A 82 -5.87 -9.02 44.51
CA TYR A 82 -6.39 -10.36 44.28
C TYR A 82 -5.85 -10.96 42.96
N MET A 83 -5.93 -10.21 41.85
CA MET A 83 -5.45 -10.66 40.54
C MET A 83 -3.95 -10.92 40.53
N LEU A 84 -3.16 -10.06 41.18
CA LEU A 84 -1.71 -10.25 41.36
C LEU A 84 -1.39 -11.48 42.19
N SER A 85 -2.10 -11.71 43.30
CA SER A 85 -1.87 -12.90 44.14
C SER A 85 -2.15 -14.22 43.42
N LYS A 86 -3.14 -14.21 42.51
CA LYS A 86 -3.59 -15.40 41.77
C LYS A 86 -2.76 -15.68 40.52
N ASN A 87 -2.46 -14.64 39.73
CA ASN A 87 -1.86 -14.79 38.42
C ASN A 87 -0.38 -14.39 38.38
N LEU A 88 0.16 -13.79 39.45
CA LEU A 88 1.51 -13.20 39.53
C LEU A 88 1.77 -12.05 38.54
N PHE A 89 0.80 -11.71 37.70
CA PHE A 89 0.80 -10.53 36.83
C PHE A 89 -0.63 -10.00 36.67
N MET A 90 -0.74 -8.74 36.23
CA MET A 90 -2.00 -8.15 35.85
C MET A 90 -1.81 -7.20 34.67
N ILE A 91 -2.88 -6.96 33.91
CA ILE A 91 -2.89 -5.96 32.84
C ILE A 91 -3.88 -4.88 33.23
N LYS A 92 -3.42 -3.63 33.31
CA LYS A 92 -4.27 -2.48 33.62
C LYS A 92 -4.10 -1.44 32.55
N LYS A 93 -5.21 -0.88 32.08
CA LYS A 93 -5.17 0.29 31.20
C LYS A 93 -4.61 1.47 32.00
N SER A 94 -3.68 2.23 31.39
CA SER A 94 -3.22 3.47 31.99
C SER A 94 -4.39 4.44 32.20
N SER A 95 -4.40 5.11 33.34
CA SER A 95 -5.34 6.21 33.61
C SER A 95 -4.96 7.49 32.88
N LYS A 96 -3.73 7.59 32.39
CA LYS A 96 -3.23 8.73 31.62
C LYS A 96 -3.29 8.38 30.13
N ALA A 97 -3.53 9.39 29.31
CA ALA A 97 -3.22 9.29 27.89
C ALA A 97 -1.70 9.18 27.74
N ILE A 98 -1.24 8.13 27.09
CA ILE A 98 0.16 7.91 26.75
C ILE A 98 0.25 8.10 25.25
N GLU A 99 1.01 9.09 24.81
CA GLU A 99 1.18 9.37 23.38
C GLU A 99 2.22 8.44 22.78
N GLN A 100 3.29 8.17 23.54
CA GLN A 100 4.42 7.40 23.07
C GLN A 100 4.90 6.39 24.13
N PRO A 101 5.43 5.21 23.72
CA PRO A 101 5.95 4.23 24.67
C PRO A 101 7.03 4.79 25.61
N PHE A 102 7.82 5.78 25.17
CA PHE A 102 8.87 6.38 25.99
C PHE A 102 8.33 7.13 27.21
N ASP A 103 7.09 7.65 27.16
CA ASP A 103 6.47 8.32 28.31
C ASP A 103 6.38 7.36 29.51
N ILE A 104 6.09 6.09 29.24
CA ILE A 104 6.02 5.02 30.25
C ILE A 104 7.41 4.77 30.84
N TYR A 105 8.43 4.70 29.99
CA TYR A 105 9.79 4.42 30.45
C TYR A 105 10.35 5.55 31.31
N GLN A 106 10.07 6.81 30.94
CA GLN A 106 10.51 7.97 31.71
C GLN A 106 9.79 8.07 33.07
N GLU A 107 8.49 7.78 33.11
CA GLU A 107 7.73 7.71 34.37
C GLU A 107 8.26 6.58 35.25
N ASN A 108 8.50 5.40 34.67
CA ASN A 108 9.07 4.27 35.40
C ASN A 108 10.46 4.59 35.97
N GLU A 109 11.34 5.24 35.21
CA GLU A 109 12.66 5.70 35.68
C GLU A 109 12.52 6.65 36.88
N SER A 110 11.64 7.65 36.76
CA SER A 110 11.38 8.63 37.82
C SER A 110 10.83 8.01 39.11
N LEU A 111 10.07 6.93 38.99
CA LEU A 111 9.47 6.20 40.11
C LEU A 111 10.34 5.03 40.61
N GLY A 112 11.49 4.77 39.98
CA GLY A 112 12.34 3.61 40.29
C GLY A 112 11.66 2.26 39.99
N ILE A 113 10.69 2.24 39.07
CA ILE A 113 9.98 1.04 38.63
C ILE A 113 10.78 0.40 37.48
N PRO A 114 11.17 -0.88 37.57
CA PRO A 114 11.86 -1.54 36.48
C PRO A 114 10.94 -1.73 35.27
N SER A 115 11.43 -1.35 34.09
CA SER A 115 10.72 -1.58 32.83
C SER A 115 11.15 -2.91 32.20
N PHE A 116 10.17 -3.73 31.81
CA PHE A 116 10.43 -4.89 30.95
C PHE A 116 10.29 -4.46 29.49
N ILE A 117 11.44 -4.23 28.85
CA ILE A 117 11.50 -3.79 27.45
C ILE A 117 11.51 -5.03 26.56
N THR A 118 10.42 -5.23 25.81
CA THR A 118 10.31 -6.26 24.78
C THR A 118 10.92 -5.75 23.46
N LEU A 119 10.93 -6.61 22.44
CA LEU A 119 11.31 -6.22 21.07
C LEU A 119 10.41 -5.13 20.47
N ASP A 120 9.27 -4.81 21.09
CA ASP A 120 8.30 -3.84 20.58
C ASP A 120 8.88 -2.42 20.50
N SER A 121 9.78 -2.04 21.42
CA SER A 121 10.44 -0.73 21.38
C SER A 121 11.39 -0.61 20.19
N VAL A 122 12.10 -1.69 19.86
CA VAL A 122 12.97 -1.76 18.68
C VAL A 122 12.13 -1.74 17.41
N LEU A 123 11.00 -2.45 17.40
CA LEU A 123 10.06 -2.46 16.28
C LEU A 123 9.43 -1.08 16.04
N HIS A 124 9.07 -0.36 17.11
CA HIS A 124 8.57 1.00 17.02
C HIS A 124 9.61 1.95 16.40
N LEU A 125 10.86 1.90 16.88
CA LEU A 125 11.95 2.69 16.32
C LEU A 125 12.21 2.33 14.85
N TYR A 126 12.13 1.05 14.51
CA TYR A 126 12.25 0.59 13.14
C TYR A 126 11.19 1.23 12.24
N HIS A 127 9.91 1.22 12.63
CA HIS A 127 8.84 1.85 11.84
C HIS A 127 9.05 3.35 11.69
N TYR A 128 9.43 4.04 12.75
CA TYR A 128 9.73 5.47 12.70
C TYR A 128 10.86 5.78 11.71
N MET A 129 11.95 5.01 11.75
CA MET A 129 13.07 5.18 10.84
C MET A 129 12.71 4.81 9.40
N TYR A 130 11.93 3.76 9.21
CA TYR A 130 11.45 3.36 7.89
C TYR A 130 10.61 4.47 7.25
N ASP A 131 9.63 5.03 7.97
CA ASP A 131 8.79 6.12 7.47
C ASP A 131 9.62 7.36 7.13
N TYR A 132 10.62 7.68 7.95
CA TYR A 132 11.55 8.78 7.69
C TYR A 132 12.34 8.57 6.39
N ILE A 133 12.90 7.37 6.20
CA ILE A 133 13.66 7.02 5.00
C ILE A 133 12.78 7.10 3.76
N ILE A 134 11.57 6.54 3.79
CA ILE A 134 10.65 6.58 2.63
C ILE A 134 10.25 8.02 2.30
N ARG A 135 9.89 8.83 3.29
CA ARG A 135 9.54 10.25 3.08
C ARG A 135 10.68 11.03 2.44
N ASN A 136 11.92 10.77 2.86
CA ASN A 136 13.09 11.43 2.27
C ASN A 136 13.33 10.95 0.84
N ILE A 137 13.30 9.65 0.60
CA ILE A 137 13.44 9.09 -0.77
C ILE A 137 12.35 9.63 -1.69
N GLU A 138 11.12 9.74 -1.19
CA GLU A 138 9.99 10.31 -1.95
C GLU A 138 10.26 11.76 -2.34
N LYS A 139 10.65 12.59 -1.37
CA LYS A 139 10.96 14.02 -1.59
C LYS A 139 12.19 14.26 -2.45
N GLU A 140 13.24 13.48 -2.27
CA GLU A 140 14.54 13.73 -2.90
C GLU A 140 14.67 13.09 -4.27
N ARG A 141 13.92 12.02 -4.56
CA ARG A 141 14.08 11.24 -5.80
C ARG A 141 12.77 10.94 -6.49
N LEU A 142 11.84 10.27 -5.80
CA LEU A 142 10.65 9.72 -6.47
C LEU A 142 9.72 10.80 -7.02
N ILE A 143 9.63 11.96 -6.37
CA ILE A 143 8.73 13.03 -6.81
C ILE A 143 9.13 13.59 -8.17
N GLU A 144 10.42 13.76 -8.44
CA GLU A 144 10.90 14.30 -9.72
C GLU A 144 10.76 13.24 -10.83
N ASP A 145 11.14 12.00 -10.56
CA ASP A 145 10.93 10.88 -11.49
C ASP A 145 9.44 10.70 -11.83
N LEU A 146 8.56 10.84 -10.83
CA LEU A 146 7.10 10.75 -11.01
C LEU A 146 6.58 11.91 -11.87
N LYS A 147 7.05 13.14 -11.66
CA LYS A 147 6.67 14.30 -12.48
C LYS A 147 7.07 14.08 -13.94
N GLU A 148 8.31 13.65 -14.19
CA GLU A 148 8.81 13.38 -15.54
C GLU A 148 7.98 12.28 -16.22
N PHE A 149 7.80 11.14 -15.55
CA PHE A 149 6.99 10.04 -16.06
C PHE A 149 5.56 10.47 -16.39
N THR A 150 4.91 11.19 -15.47
CA THR A 150 3.52 11.62 -15.64
C THR A 150 3.39 12.59 -16.81
N LYS A 151 4.31 13.54 -16.95
CA LYS A 151 4.36 14.49 -18.08
C LYS A 151 4.51 13.77 -19.42
N GLU A 152 5.44 12.83 -19.51
CA GLU A 152 5.68 12.09 -20.76
C GLU A 152 4.49 11.18 -21.11
N ALA A 153 3.89 10.50 -20.13
CA ALA A 153 2.70 9.70 -20.34
C ALA A 153 1.48 10.55 -20.78
N PHE A 154 1.34 11.75 -20.21
CA PHE A 154 0.34 12.73 -20.62
C PHE A 154 0.55 13.17 -22.07
N ASN A 155 1.77 13.58 -22.42
CA ASN A 155 2.12 14.04 -23.77
C ASN A 155 1.91 12.95 -24.82
N GLN A 156 2.29 11.71 -24.53
CA GLN A 156 2.04 10.57 -25.41
C GLN A 156 0.53 10.31 -25.59
N SER A 157 -0.24 10.39 -24.51
CA SER A 157 -1.70 10.23 -24.58
C SER A 157 -2.35 11.31 -25.45
N LEU A 158 -1.86 12.55 -25.38
CA LEU A 158 -2.28 13.65 -26.23
C LEU A 158 -1.91 13.43 -27.70
N ALA A 159 -0.68 12.97 -27.96
CA ALA A 159 -0.22 12.64 -29.31
C ALA A 159 -1.08 11.54 -29.95
N ILE A 160 -1.40 10.48 -29.21
CA ILE A 160 -2.28 9.39 -29.66
C ILE A 160 -3.68 9.92 -29.96
N TYR A 161 -4.25 10.75 -29.09
CA TYR A 161 -5.57 11.34 -29.28
C TYR A 161 -5.67 12.19 -30.56
N ASN A 162 -4.60 12.91 -30.88
CA ASN A 162 -4.52 13.78 -32.05
C ASN A 162 -4.17 13.02 -33.35
N GLY A 163 -3.35 11.97 -33.27
CA GLY A 163 -2.84 11.23 -34.43
C GLY A 163 -3.71 10.07 -34.91
N VAL A 164 -4.70 9.61 -34.11
CA VAL A 164 -5.50 8.44 -34.43
C VAL A 164 -6.93 8.81 -34.82
N SER A 165 -7.43 8.21 -35.91
CA SER A 165 -8.82 8.36 -36.38
C SER A 165 -9.79 7.34 -35.80
N ASP A 166 -9.29 6.22 -35.25
CA ASP A 166 -10.12 5.20 -34.60
C ASP A 166 -10.81 5.79 -33.36
N ARG A 167 -12.16 5.69 -33.35
CA ARG A 167 -13.01 6.26 -32.30
C ARG A 167 -12.78 5.63 -30.93
N ASN A 168 -12.53 4.33 -30.86
CA ASN A 168 -12.33 3.62 -29.60
C ASN A 168 -10.98 3.98 -28.98
N VAL A 169 -9.93 4.01 -29.81
CA VAL A 169 -8.59 4.43 -29.38
C VAL A 169 -8.60 5.88 -28.92
N LYS A 170 -9.31 6.75 -29.64
CA LYS A 170 -9.45 8.17 -29.27
C LYS A 170 -10.17 8.36 -27.94
N LYS A 171 -11.23 7.59 -27.67
CA LYS A 171 -11.93 7.60 -26.37
C LYS A 171 -11.04 7.09 -25.23
N ALA A 172 -10.22 6.08 -25.48
CA ALA A 172 -9.26 5.58 -24.49
C ALA A 172 -8.16 6.62 -24.20
N ALA A 173 -7.58 7.22 -25.24
CA ALA A 173 -6.59 8.28 -25.11
C ALA A 173 -7.13 9.49 -24.34
N LEU A 174 -8.40 9.87 -24.57
CA LEU A 174 -9.06 10.93 -23.82
C LEU A 174 -9.10 10.66 -22.30
N LYS A 175 -9.41 9.42 -21.91
CA LYS A 175 -9.39 9.01 -20.50
C LYS A 175 -7.99 9.01 -19.92
N ASN A 176 -6.99 8.60 -20.69
CA ASN A 176 -5.59 8.61 -20.25
C ASN A 176 -5.09 10.05 -20.04
N ILE A 177 -5.46 10.98 -20.94
CA ILE A 177 -5.17 12.42 -20.76
C ILE A 177 -5.75 12.90 -19.42
N ALA A 178 -7.01 12.56 -19.12
CA ALA A 178 -7.60 12.93 -17.84
C ALA A 178 -6.87 12.25 -16.65
N TYR A 179 -6.59 10.96 -16.75
CA TYR A 179 -5.92 10.17 -15.71
C TYR A 179 -4.53 10.71 -15.35
N PHE A 180 -3.72 11.10 -16.33
CA PHE A 180 -2.39 11.69 -16.08
C PHE A 180 -2.48 13.20 -15.77
N GLY A 181 -3.53 13.89 -16.23
CA GLY A 181 -3.71 15.32 -15.95
C GLY A 181 -4.10 15.63 -14.50
N ILE A 182 -4.81 14.72 -13.83
CA ILE A 182 -5.15 14.83 -12.40
C ILE A 182 -3.89 14.91 -11.52
N PRO A 183 -2.97 13.92 -11.54
CA PRO A 183 -1.75 13.99 -10.73
C PRO A 183 -0.86 15.16 -11.15
N MET A 184 -0.81 15.57 -12.43
CA MET A 184 -0.09 16.79 -12.82
C MET A 184 -0.64 18.02 -12.07
N LYS A 185 -1.96 18.18 -11.96
CA LYS A 185 -2.54 19.27 -11.15
C LYS A 185 -2.23 19.15 -9.66
N LEU A 186 -2.36 17.95 -9.10
CA LEU A 186 -2.08 17.70 -7.68
C LEU A 186 -0.61 17.95 -7.32
N LEU A 187 0.29 17.72 -8.27
CA LEU A 187 1.72 18.01 -8.18
C LEU A 187 2.07 19.46 -8.56
N GLU A 188 1.07 20.32 -8.73
CA GLU A 188 1.20 21.75 -9.10
C GLU A 188 2.00 21.96 -10.40
N MET A 189 1.91 21.03 -11.34
CA MET A 189 2.56 21.11 -12.64
C MET A 189 1.69 21.88 -13.63
N ASP A 190 2.34 22.60 -14.54
CA ASP A 190 1.66 23.25 -15.65
C ASP A 190 1.11 22.22 -16.65
N LEU A 191 -0.21 22.29 -16.89
CA LEU A 191 -0.86 21.52 -17.93
C LEU A 191 -0.58 22.18 -19.29
N PRO A 192 -0.07 21.42 -20.28
CA PRO A 192 0.18 21.97 -21.61
C PRO A 192 -1.14 22.31 -22.32
N GLY A 193 -1.09 23.21 -23.30
CA GLY A 193 -2.24 23.54 -24.14
C GLY A 193 -2.68 22.39 -25.05
N GLY A 194 -3.87 22.53 -25.66
CA GLY A 194 -4.40 21.54 -26.61
C GLY A 194 -5.15 20.37 -25.98
N ILE A 195 -5.48 20.47 -24.69
CA ILE A 195 -6.27 19.46 -23.97
C ILE A 195 -7.72 19.48 -24.49
N PRO A 196 -8.30 18.32 -24.85
CA PRO A 196 -9.71 18.23 -25.19
C PRO A 196 -10.60 18.73 -24.05
N LEU A 197 -11.62 19.54 -24.35
CA LEU A 197 -12.51 20.15 -23.35
C LEU A 197 -13.13 19.10 -22.40
N GLU A 198 -13.47 17.93 -22.92
CA GLU A 198 -14.01 16.82 -22.13
C GLU A 198 -12.98 16.30 -21.10
N ALA A 199 -11.72 16.13 -21.49
CA ALA A 199 -10.66 15.71 -20.57
C ALA A 199 -10.35 16.80 -19.53
N SER A 200 -10.32 18.08 -19.93
CA SER A 200 -10.14 19.20 -18.99
C SER A 200 -11.22 19.21 -17.90
N ARG A 201 -12.49 19.00 -18.29
CA ARG A 201 -13.60 18.92 -17.34
C ARG A 201 -13.47 17.74 -16.38
N MET A 202 -13.01 16.58 -16.85
CA MET A 202 -12.76 15.43 -15.98
C MET A 202 -11.69 15.74 -14.93
N ILE A 203 -10.57 16.34 -15.35
CA ILE A 203 -9.48 16.75 -14.46
C ILE A 203 -9.99 17.75 -13.40
N ASP A 204 -10.71 18.79 -13.83
CA ASP A 204 -11.20 19.84 -12.93
C ASP A 204 -12.25 19.35 -11.93
N ASN A 205 -13.08 18.39 -12.31
CA ASN A 205 -14.10 17.82 -11.44
C ASN A 205 -13.49 16.91 -10.37
N ASP A 206 -12.50 16.10 -10.74
CA ASP A 206 -11.88 15.14 -9.81
C ASP A 206 -10.89 15.81 -8.84
N VAL A 207 -10.13 16.82 -9.28
CA VAL A 207 -9.19 17.55 -8.39
C VAL A 207 -9.90 18.32 -7.28
N LYS A 208 -11.16 18.73 -7.49
CA LYS A 208 -11.95 19.47 -6.49
C LYS A 208 -12.61 18.58 -5.43
N ARG A 209 -12.55 17.27 -5.58
CA ARG A 209 -13.24 16.30 -4.73
C ARG A 209 -12.36 15.84 -3.58
#